data_AF-A0A368ESL4-F1
#
_entry.id   AF-A0A368ESL4-F1
#
_cell.length_a   1.000
_cell.length_b   1.000
_cell.length_c   1.000
_cell.angle_alpha   90.00
_cell.angle_beta   90.00
_cell.angle_gamma   90.00
#
_symmetry.space_group_name_H-M   'P 1'
#
loop_
_entity.id
_entity.type
_entity.pdbx_description
1 polymer ?
#
loop_
_entity_poly.entity_id
_entity_poly.type
_entity_poly.pdbx_seq_one_letter_code
_entity_poly.pdbx_strand_id
1 'polypeptide(L)'
;MPADSSLRAPTRSLVVWMPDWPVIALTRDGPHPLDPADPIAVVEKNLVIACSAAARRDGVRRGLRRRDAQARCPAIAIVAADPVRDHRAFSPVVAQLEERAPGVQVIRPGLCAIRARGPARYYGGESAAARVLLERMRELSLVDVRIGVADGPFTAEQAARSATTAAEPIRVVPEGAASAFLAPLSVAALGDPDPGSGIVDLLARLGIQTLGAFAAMPEERVRERLGERGVRLRALA
;
A
#
# COMPACT_ATOMS: atom_id res chain seq x y z
N MET A 1 39.50 0.27 20.03
CA MET A 1 38.11 0.74 20.19
C MET A 1 37.25 -0.08 19.22
N PRO A 2 36.34 -0.94 19.68
CA PRO A 2 35.44 -1.59 18.74
C PRO A 2 34.39 -0.57 18.29
N ALA A 3 34.14 -0.53 17.00
CA ALA A 3 33.03 0.19 16.42
C ALA A 3 31.73 -0.42 16.96
N ASP A 4 30.99 0.34 17.75
CA ASP A 4 29.60 0.02 18.08
C ASP A 4 28.76 0.28 16.83
N SER A 5 28.83 -0.63 15.87
CA SER A 5 27.81 -0.75 14.82
C SER A 5 26.60 -1.44 15.44
N SER A 6 25.95 -0.77 16.39
CA SER A 6 24.58 -1.09 16.73
C SER A 6 23.77 -0.84 15.45
N LEU A 7 23.52 -1.92 14.70
CA LEU A 7 22.48 -1.96 13.69
C LEU A 7 21.22 -1.49 14.40
N ARG A 8 20.88 -0.20 14.25
CA ARG A 8 19.69 0.38 14.87
C ARG A 8 18.54 -0.52 14.48
N ALA A 9 17.88 -1.10 15.48
CA ALA A 9 16.72 -1.92 15.26
C ALA A 9 15.76 -1.17 14.31
N PRO A 10 15.26 -1.83 13.25
CA PRO A 10 14.44 -1.19 12.26
C PRO A 10 13.26 -0.47 12.93
N THR A 11 12.98 0.75 12.47
CA THR A 11 11.90 1.54 13.08
C THR A 11 10.57 0.83 12.88
N ARG A 12 9.89 0.47 13.97
CA ARG A 12 8.53 -0.07 13.92
C ARG A 12 7.59 0.94 13.26
N SER A 13 6.93 0.50 12.20
CA SER A 13 6.04 1.31 11.37
C SER A 13 4.63 0.74 11.39
N LEU A 14 3.66 1.62 11.52
CA LEU A 14 2.23 1.35 11.34
C LEU A 14 1.80 2.02 10.03
N VAL A 15 1.23 1.25 9.11
CA VAL A 15 0.73 1.73 7.83
C VAL A 15 -0.78 1.62 7.82
N VAL A 16 -1.46 2.71 7.43
CA VAL A 16 -2.91 2.76 7.20
C VAL A 16 -3.14 2.86 5.71
N TRP A 17 -3.82 1.86 5.15
CA TRP A 17 -4.09 1.73 3.73
C TRP A 17 -5.60 1.71 3.48
N MET A 18 -6.05 2.57 2.57
CA MET A 18 -7.39 2.59 2.01
C MET A 18 -7.29 2.14 0.55
N PRO A 19 -7.73 0.92 0.21
CA PRO A 19 -7.77 0.45 -1.16
C PRO A 19 -8.65 1.37 -2.03
N ASP A 20 -8.25 1.53 -3.28
CA ASP A 20 -9.06 2.22 -4.30
C ASP A 20 -9.47 3.65 -3.93
N TRP A 21 -8.58 4.34 -3.22
CA TRP A 21 -8.75 5.74 -2.85
C TRP A 21 -9.26 6.66 -3.97
N PRO A 22 -8.81 6.56 -5.24
CA PRO A 22 -9.36 7.39 -6.31
C PRO A 22 -10.89 7.26 -6.50
N VAL A 23 -11.45 6.07 -6.21
CA VAL A 23 -12.91 5.85 -6.22
C VAL A 23 -13.53 6.47 -4.97
N ILE A 24 -12.93 6.28 -3.79
CA ILE A 24 -13.40 6.90 -2.54
C ILE A 24 -13.42 8.43 -2.64
N ALA A 25 -12.42 9.02 -3.30
CA ALA A 25 -12.35 10.47 -3.52
C ALA A 25 -13.51 10.97 -4.40
N LEU A 26 -13.90 10.22 -5.43
CA LEU A 26 -15.03 10.55 -6.30
C LEU A 26 -16.40 10.53 -5.60
N THR A 27 -16.54 9.73 -4.55
CA THR A 27 -17.79 9.67 -3.77
C THR A 27 -17.81 10.69 -2.63
N ARG A 28 -16.72 11.46 -2.42
CA ARG A 28 -16.56 12.41 -1.31
C ARG A 28 -16.30 13.85 -1.75
N ASP A 29 -15.78 14.07 -2.95
CA ASP A 29 -15.42 15.39 -3.47
C ASP A 29 -16.15 15.69 -4.78
N GLY A 30 -16.62 16.93 -4.94
CA GLY A 30 -17.31 17.42 -6.14
C GLY A 30 -18.78 17.78 -5.92
N PRO A 31 -19.39 18.53 -6.86
CA PRO A 31 -20.77 19.04 -6.72
C PRO A 31 -21.85 17.95 -6.86
N HIS A 32 -21.51 16.82 -7.50
CA HIS A 32 -22.39 15.65 -7.67
C HIS A 32 -21.53 14.40 -7.45
N PRO A 33 -21.27 14.00 -6.19
CA PRO A 33 -20.48 12.81 -5.90
C PRO A 33 -21.18 11.57 -6.48
N LEU A 34 -20.38 10.64 -7.00
CA LEU A 34 -20.90 9.37 -7.49
C LEU A 34 -21.37 8.49 -6.33
N ASP A 35 -22.34 7.62 -6.58
CA ASP A 35 -22.78 6.65 -5.58
C ASP A 35 -21.70 5.56 -5.40
N PRO A 36 -21.22 5.29 -4.17
CA PRO A 36 -20.28 4.19 -3.92
C PRO A 36 -20.82 2.80 -4.30
N ALA A 37 -22.15 2.64 -4.44
CA ALA A 37 -22.79 1.42 -4.90
C ALA A 37 -22.72 1.22 -6.43
N ASP A 38 -22.41 2.27 -7.19
CA ASP A 38 -22.33 2.20 -8.65
C ASP A 38 -21.03 1.53 -9.14
N PRO A 39 -21.06 0.88 -10.31
CA PRO A 39 -19.85 0.40 -10.96
C PRO A 39 -19.03 1.58 -11.49
N ILE A 40 -17.86 1.81 -10.87
CA ILE A 40 -16.94 2.91 -11.21
C ILE A 40 -15.56 2.33 -11.50
N ALA A 41 -14.89 2.82 -12.54
CA ALA A 41 -13.47 2.60 -12.76
C ALA A 41 -12.76 3.93 -13.03
N VAL A 42 -11.68 4.17 -12.28
CA VAL A 42 -10.76 5.27 -12.55
C VAL A 42 -9.67 4.77 -13.49
N VAL A 43 -9.44 5.48 -14.59
CA VAL A 43 -8.50 5.11 -15.64
C VAL A 43 -7.38 6.14 -15.81
N GLU A 44 -6.19 5.63 -16.07
CA GLU A 44 -5.01 6.41 -16.46
C GLU A 44 -4.30 5.67 -17.59
N LYS A 45 -3.88 6.37 -18.65
CA LYS A 45 -3.22 5.76 -19.82
C LYS A 45 -3.96 4.53 -20.37
N ASN A 46 -5.29 4.60 -20.43
CA ASN A 46 -6.21 3.54 -20.84
C ASN A 46 -6.22 2.27 -19.96
N LEU A 47 -5.62 2.30 -18.77
CA LEU A 47 -5.62 1.21 -17.80
C LEU A 47 -6.43 1.59 -16.55
N VAL A 48 -7.19 0.63 -16.02
CA VAL A 48 -7.90 0.79 -14.74
C VAL A 48 -6.89 0.85 -13.61
N ILE A 49 -6.85 1.96 -12.88
CA ILE A 49 -5.96 2.15 -11.72
C ILE A 49 -6.67 1.90 -10.39
N ALA A 50 -8.00 2.05 -10.34
CA ALA A 50 -8.86 1.77 -9.19
C ALA A 50 -10.28 1.45 -9.68
N CYS A 51 -11.03 0.64 -8.92
CA CYS A 51 -12.43 0.31 -9.26
C CYS A 51 -13.31 0.12 -8.02
N SER A 52 -14.61 0.37 -8.14
CA SER A 52 -15.56 0.19 -7.03
C SER A 52 -15.81 -1.29 -6.73
N ALA A 53 -16.40 -1.58 -5.57
CA ALA A 53 -16.80 -2.94 -5.22
C ALA A 53 -17.85 -3.51 -6.21
N ALA A 54 -18.76 -2.67 -6.71
CA ALA A 54 -19.72 -3.06 -7.74
C ALA A 54 -19.02 -3.46 -9.05
N ALA A 55 -18.09 -2.63 -9.54
CA ALA A 55 -17.31 -2.97 -10.73
C ALA A 55 -16.50 -4.27 -10.53
N ARG A 56 -16.00 -4.55 -9.32
CA ARG A 56 -15.33 -5.82 -9.02
C ARG A 56 -16.26 -7.03 -9.10
N ARG A 57 -17.53 -6.91 -8.70
CA ARG A 57 -18.51 -8.01 -8.82
C ARG A 57 -18.66 -8.44 -10.27
N ASP A 58 -18.58 -7.47 -11.20
CA ASP A 58 -18.65 -7.71 -12.64
C ASP A 58 -17.28 -8.06 -13.27
N GLY A 59 -16.29 -8.40 -12.45
CA GLY A 59 -14.99 -8.86 -12.93
C GLY A 59 -14.03 -7.76 -13.38
N VAL A 60 -14.33 -6.48 -13.15
CA VAL A 60 -13.37 -5.40 -13.38
C VAL A 60 -12.28 -5.44 -12.30
N ARG A 61 -11.03 -5.29 -12.73
CA ARG A 61 -9.84 -5.33 -11.87
C ARG A 61 -8.85 -4.25 -12.30
N ARG A 62 -7.96 -3.85 -11.39
CA ARG A 62 -6.82 -2.97 -11.70
C ARG A 62 -5.95 -3.61 -12.79
N GLY A 63 -5.41 -2.80 -13.69
CA GLY A 63 -4.58 -3.24 -14.82
C GLY A 63 -5.38 -3.66 -16.06
N LEU A 64 -6.71 -3.80 -16.00
CA LEU A 64 -7.51 -4.01 -17.21
C LEU A 64 -7.47 -2.78 -18.12
N ARG A 65 -7.55 -2.99 -19.44
CA ARG A 65 -7.75 -1.86 -20.36
C ARG A 65 -9.16 -1.33 -20.22
N ARG A 66 -9.36 -0.03 -20.48
CA ARG A 66 -10.67 0.64 -20.46
C ARG A 66 -11.74 -0.16 -21.22
N ARG A 67 -11.42 -0.61 -22.44
CA ARG A 67 -12.33 -1.40 -23.29
C ARG A 67 -12.71 -2.74 -22.66
N ASP A 68 -11.78 -3.40 -21.98
CA ASP A 68 -12.01 -4.71 -21.38
C ASP A 68 -12.86 -4.56 -20.12
N ALA A 69 -12.69 -3.47 -19.38
CA ALA A 69 -13.57 -3.11 -18.26
C ALA A 69 -15.01 -2.83 -18.72
N GLN A 70 -15.18 -2.06 -19.80
CA GLN A 70 -16.49 -1.77 -20.39
C GLN A 70 -17.16 -3.03 -20.98
N ALA A 71 -16.39 -3.93 -21.57
CA ALA A 71 -16.91 -5.21 -22.06
C ALA A 71 -17.43 -6.10 -20.93
N ARG A 72 -16.79 -6.07 -19.75
CA ARG A 72 -17.20 -6.85 -18.56
C ARG A 72 -18.37 -6.22 -17.82
N CYS A 73 -18.41 -4.90 -17.75
CA CYS A 73 -19.46 -4.13 -17.08
C CYS A 73 -19.93 -3.00 -18.00
N PRO A 74 -20.96 -3.22 -18.84
CA PRO A 74 -21.45 -2.20 -19.76
C PRO A 74 -21.96 -0.92 -19.09
N ALA A 75 -22.44 -1.03 -17.84
CA ALA A 75 -22.94 0.08 -17.04
C ALA A 75 -21.82 0.87 -16.32
N ILE A 76 -20.55 0.51 -16.49
CA ILE A 76 -19.45 1.10 -15.72
C ILE A 76 -19.24 2.59 -16.06
N ALA A 77 -19.21 3.42 -15.01
CA ALA A 77 -18.75 4.80 -15.12
C ALA A 77 -17.22 4.82 -15.23
N ILE A 78 -16.72 5.28 -16.39
CA ILE A 78 -15.28 5.48 -16.60
C ILE A 78 -14.93 6.93 -16.27
N VAL A 79 -14.03 7.12 -15.31
CA VAL A 79 -13.58 8.44 -14.87
C VAL A 79 -12.06 8.55 -15.03
N ALA A 80 -11.57 9.70 -15.51
CA ALA A 80 -10.14 9.94 -15.59
C ALA A 80 -9.52 10.07 -14.19
N ALA A 81 -8.27 9.61 -14.05
CA ALA A 81 -7.48 9.88 -12.85
C ALA A 81 -7.35 11.39 -12.62
N ASP A 82 -7.53 11.83 -11.38
CA ASP A 82 -7.36 13.21 -10.96
C ASP A 82 -6.58 13.22 -9.63
N PRO A 83 -5.25 13.32 -9.70
CA PRO A 83 -4.41 13.35 -8.52
C PRO A 83 -4.73 14.52 -7.59
N VAL A 84 -5.21 15.65 -8.13
CA VAL A 84 -5.51 16.86 -7.34
C VAL A 84 -6.74 16.61 -6.47
N ARG A 85 -7.82 16.05 -7.04
CA ARG A 85 -9.00 15.60 -6.29
C ARG A 85 -8.61 14.58 -5.23
N ASP A 86 -7.83 13.58 -5.61
CA ASP A 86 -7.43 12.49 -4.71
C ASP A 86 -6.65 13.03 -3.50
N HIS A 87 -5.74 13.98 -3.71
CA HIS A 87 -5.02 14.66 -2.63
C HIS A 87 -5.94 15.52 -1.76
N ARG A 88 -6.81 16.33 -2.38
CA ARG A 88 -7.74 17.21 -1.66
C ARG A 88 -8.66 16.42 -0.74
N ALA A 89 -9.27 15.36 -1.25
CA ALA A 89 -10.16 14.49 -0.50
C ALA A 89 -9.42 13.76 0.65
N PHE A 90 -8.11 13.53 0.51
CA PHE A 90 -7.32 12.78 1.51
C PHE A 90 -6.84 13.65 2.67
N SER A 91 -6.68 14.96 2.44
CA SER A 91 -6.18 15.89 3.45
C SER A 91 -6.98 15.86 4.77
N PRO A 92 -8.32 15.85 4.77
CA PRO A 92 -9.10 15.70 6.01
C PRO A 92 -8.85 14.37 6.72
N VAL A 93 -8.67 13.27 5.99
CA VAL A 93 -8.38 11.95 6.57
C VAL A 93 -7.02 11.95 7.28
N VAL A 94 -6.02 12.59 6.68
CA VAL A 94 -4.68 12.74 7.27
C VAL A 94 -4.76 13.55 8.57
N ALA A 95 -5.50 14.66 8.58
CA ALA A 95 -5.68 15.46 9.81
C ALA A 95 -6.30 14.62 10.95
N GLN A 96 -7.28 13.79 10.63
CA GLN A 96 -7.94 12.90 11.60
C GLN A 96 -7.03 11.78 12.12
N LEU A 97 -6.10 11.30 11.30
CA LEU A 97 -5.05 10.38 11.75
C LEU A 97 -4.03 11.08 12.66
N GLU A 98 -3.61 12.29 12.29
CA GLU A 98 -2.62 13.09 13.02
C GLU A 98 -3.12 13.43 14.44
N GLU A 99 -4.43 13.68 14.62
CA GLU A 99 -5.06 13.87 15.94
C GLU A 99 -4.88 12.68 16.89
N ARG A 100 -4.83 11.45 16.35
CA ARG A 100 -4.72 10.22 17.15
C ARG A 100 -3.30 9.69 17.25
N ALA A 101 -2.49 9.98 16.25
CA ALA A 101 -1.14 9.44 16.10
C ALA A 101 -0.25 10.45 15.38
N PRO A 102 0.43 11.35 16.12
CA PRO A 102 1.28 12.37 15.54
C PRO A 102 2.43 11.81 14.70
N GLY A 103 2.81 12.55 13.66
CA GLY A 103 3.90 12.21 12.74
C GLY A 103 3.46 11.34 11.57
N VAL A 104 2.24 11.55 11.04
CA VAL A 104 1.74 10.89 9.84
C VAL A 104 2.57 11.31 8.62
N GLN A 105 3.09 10.32 7.91
CA GLN A 105 3.76 10.48 6.64
C GLN A 105 2.85 9.98 5.52
N VAL A 106 2.42 10.88 4.65
CA VAL A 106 1.64 10.53 3.46
C VAL A 106 2.59 9.91 2.42
N ILE A 107 2.40 8.62 2.11
CA ILE A 107 3.15 7.96 1.02
C ILE A 107 2.50 8.32 -0.32
N ARG A 108 1.17 8.23 -0.38
CA ARG A 108 0.32 8.63 -1.51
C ARG A 108 -1.13 8.75 -1.02
N PRO A 109 -2.04 9.38 -1.78
CA PRO A 109 -3.46 9.36 -1.44
C PRO A 109 -3.97 7.94 -1.16
N GLY A 110 -4.61 7.77 -0.01
CA GLY A 110 -5.07 6.46 0.49
C GLY A 110 -3.99 5.59 1.15
N LEU A 111 -2.80 6.10 1.43
CA LEU A 111 -1.74 5.34 2.11
C LEU A 111 -0.86 6.25 2.97
N CYS A 112 -0.84 5.97 4.27
CA CYS A 112 -0.02 6.69 5.25
C CYS A 112 0.84 5.74 6.06
N ALA A 113 2.01 6.20 6.48
CA ALA A 113 2.88 5.55 7.46
C ALA A 113 3.02 6.40 8.72
N ILE A 114 3.14 5.75 9.87
CA ILE A 114 3.28 6.35 11.19
C ILE A 114 4.35 5.56 11.94
N ARG A 115 5.18 6.24 12.75
CA ARG A 115 6.07 5.52 13.68
C ARG A 115 5.23 4.85 14.76
N ALA A 116 5.21 3.51 14.79
CA ALA A 116 4.31 2.74 15.65
C ALA A 116 4.57 2.97 17.14
N ARG A 117 5.82 3.24 17.54
CA ARG A 117 6.25 3.32 18.94
C ARG A 117 5.47 4.33 19.78
N GLY A 118 5.16 5.50 19.23
CA GLY A 118 4.43 6.56 19.95
C GLY A 118 3.00 6.12 20.29
N PRO A 119 2.16 5.85 19.28
CA PRO A 119 0.80 5.32 19.48
C PRO A 119 0.78 4.02 20.27
N ALA A 120 1.68 3.07 20.01
CA ALA A 120 1.72 1.80 20.73
C ALA A 120 1.96 2.00 22.24
N ARG A 121 2.85 2.92 22.63
CA ARG A 121 3.09 3.23 24.04
C ARG A 121 1.85 3.86 24.70
N TYR A 122 1.14 4.74 23.99
CA TYR A 122 -0.02 5.45 24.52
C TYR A 122 -1.26 4.55 24.63
N TYR A 123 -1.52 3.72 23.61
CA TYR A 123 -2.71 2.87 23.53
C TYR A 123 -2.51 1.44 24.09
N GLY A 124 -1.34 1.14 24.67
CA GLY A 124 -1.08 -0.16 25.31
C GLY A 124 -0.70 -1.30 24.36
N GLY A 125 -0.17 -0.99 23.18
CA GLY A 125 0.39 -1.94 22.23
C GLY A 125 0.08 -1.60 20.77
N GLU A 126 0.81 -2.23 19.85
CA GLU A 126 0.66 -2.00 18.40
C GLU A 126 -0.73 -2.40 17.90
N SER A 127 -1.23 -3.56 18.33
CA SER A 127 -2.58 -4.03 17.98
C SER A 127 -3.68 -3.13 18.52
N ALA A 128 -3.48 -2.52 19.69
CA ALA A 128 -4.43 -1.57 20.28
C ALA A 128 -4.41 -0.23 19.54
N ALA A 129 -3.22 0.30 19.24
CA ALA A 129 -3.05 1.50 18.42
C ALA A 129 -3.68 1.33 17.02
N ALA A 130 -3.47 0.19 16.37
CA ALA A 130 -4.08 -0.12 15.08
C ALA A 130 -5.62 -0.14 15.18
N ARG A 131 -6.20 -0.74 16.23
CA ARG A 131 -7.65 -0.74 16.45
C ARG A 131 -8.22 0.67 16.61
N VAL A 132 -7.58 1.52 17.41
CA VAL A 132 -8.00 2.92 17.60
C VAL A 132 -8.00 3.69 16.27
N LEU A 133 -6.94 3.55 15.47
CA LEU A 133 -6.88 4.21 14.16
C LEU A 133 -7.94 3.66 13.20
N LEU A 134 -8.17 2.35 13.18
CA LEU A 134 -9.21 1.73 12.37
C LEU A 134 -10.60 2.25 12.74
N GLU A 135 -10.92 2.29 14.03
CA GLU A 135 -12.18 2.83 14.56
C GLU A 135 -12.35 4.30 14.15
N ARG A 136 -11.30 5.12 14.27
CA ARG A 136 -11.34 6.51 13.82
C ARG A 136 -11.63 6.63 12.32
N MET A 137 -11.09 5.75 11.48
CA MET A 137 -11.40 5.78 10.04
C MET A 137 -12.83 5.34 9.75
N ARG A 138 -13.38 4.40 10.51
CA ARG A 138 -14.78 3.98 10.39
C ARG A 138 -15.75 5.11 10.73
N GLU A 139 -15.43 5.95 11.72
CA GLU A 139 -16.21 7.16 12.05
C GLU A 139 -16.28 8.14 10.85
N LEU A 140 -15.26 8.13 9.97
CA LEU A 140 -15.25 8.89 8.71
C LEU A 140 -15.98 8.18 7.57
N SER A 141 -16.75 7.12 7.85
CA SER A 141 -17.42 6.28 6.84
C SER A 141 -16.44 5.65 5.83
N LEU A 142 -15.19 5.38 6.25
CA LEU A 142 -14.23 4.60 5.45
C LEU A 142 -14.36 3.12 5.86
N VAL A 143 -14.89 2.30 4.95
CA VAL A 143 -15.32 0.93 5.27
C VAL A 143 -14.27 -0.14 5.00
N ASP A 144 -13.42 0.01 3.99
CA ASP A 144 -12.30 -0.90 3.69
C ASP A 144 -10.99 -0.18 4.05
N VAL A 145 -10.65 -0.19 5.34
CA VAL A 145 -9.37 0.32 5.83
C VAL A 145 -8.57 -0.84 6.38
N ARG A 146 -7.31 -0.90 5.97
CA ARG A 146 -6.38 -2.00 6.28
C ARG A 146 -5.15 -1.44 6.95
N ILE A 147 -4.73 -2.07 8.03
CA ILE A 147 -3.60 -1.61 8.83
C ILE A 147 -2.58 -2.72 8.94
N GLY A 148 -1.33 -2.39 8.62
CA GLY A 148 -0.19 -3.27 8.80
C GLY A 148 0.78 -2.65 9.79
N VAL A 149 1.36 -3.48 10.66
CA VAL A 149 2.44 -3.06 11.57
C VAL A 149 3.61 -4.00 11.40
N ALA A 150 4.80 -3.47 11.16
CA ALA A 150 6.00 -4.26 10.95
C ALA A 150 7.28 -3.46 11.15
N ASP A 151 8.42 -4.12 10.95
CA ASP A 151 9.73 -3.49 10.91
C ASP A 151 9.89 -2.75 9.59
N GLY A 152 9.82 -1.43 9.65
CA GLY A 152 9.89 -0.54 8.50
C GLY A 152 8.57 -0.40 7.72
N PRO A 153 8.43 0.71 6.96
CA PRO A 153 7.19 1.05 6.27
C PRO A 153 6.87 0.09 5.11
N PHE A 154 7.88 -0.44 4.43
CA PHE A 154 7.69 -1.38 3.33
C PHE A 154 7.02 -2.68 3.80
N THR A 155 7.58 -3.33 4.83
CA THR A 155 7.00 -4.54 5.42
C THR A 155 5.59 -4.29 5.96
N ALA A 156 5.37 -3.13 6.60
CA ALA A 156 4.08 -2.76 7.16
C ALA A 156 3.04 -2.55 6.05
N GLU A 157 3.43 -1.93 4.93
CA GLU A 157 2.58 -1.81 3.75
C GLU A 157 2.25 -3.18 3.15
N GLN A 158 3.21 -4.08 3.01
CA GLN A 158 2.94 -5.43 2.51
C GLN A 158 2.04 -6.23 3.45
N ALA A 159 2.19 -6.07 4.77
CA ALA A 159 1.29 -6.63 5.76
C ALA A 159 -0.15 -6.14 5.57
N ALA A 160 -0.33 -4.82 5.39
CA ALA A 160 -1.64 -4.24 5.10
C ALA A 160 -2.20 -4.75 3.76
N ARG A 161 -1.37 -4.93 2.73
CA ARG A 161 -1.84 -5.28 1.38
C ARG A 161 -2.15 -6.75 1.16
N SER A 162 -1.28 -7.62 1.65
CA SER A 162 -1.28 -9.05 1.31
C SER A 162 -1.84 -9.95 2.42
N ALA A 163 -1.91 -9.45 3.65
CA ALA A 163 -2.25 -10.25 4.83
C ALA A 163 -3.39 -9.63 5.65
N THR A 164 -4.24 -8.82 5.02
CA THR A 164 -5.50 -8.34 5.61
C THR A 164 -6.66 -8.53 4.63
N THR A 165 -7.87 -8.57 5.19
CA THR A 165 -9.13 -8.58 4.45
C THR A 165 -10.11 -7.58 5.08
N ALA A 166 -11.28 -7.36 4.48
CA ALA A 166 -12.31 -6.54 5.11
C ALA A 166 -12.78 -7.11 6.47
N ALA A 167 -12.75 -8.44 6.63
CA ALA A 167 -13.10 -9.12 7.89
C ALA A 167 -11.94 -9.08 8.91
N GLU A 168 -10.70 -9.16 8.43
CA GLU A 168 -9.48 -9.11 9.24
C GLU A 168 -8.59 -7.94 8.80
N PRO A 169 -8.94 -6.70 9.16
CA PRO A 169 -8.33 -5.50 8.61
C PRO A 169 -6.97 -5.13 9.23
N ILE A 170 -6.50 -5.86 10.24
CA ILE A 170 -5.27 -5.53 10.97
C ILE A 170 -4.31 -6.72 10.92
N ARG A 171 -3.06 -6.47 10.51
CA ARG A 171 -1.97 -7.44 10.57
C ARG A 171 -0.75 -6.86 11.26
N VAL A 172 -0.30 -7.50 12.34
CA VAL A 172 0.96 -7.16 13.04
C VAL A 172 2.01 -8.23 12.77
N VAL A 173 3.02 -7.91 11.98
CA VAL A 173 4.22 -8.74 11.81
C VAL A 173 5.11 -8.56 13.04
N PRO A 174 5.46 -9.65 13.75
CA PRO A 174 6.31 -9.58 14.94
C PRO A 174 7.65 -8.89 14.63
N GLU A 175 8.24 -8.27 15.66
CA GLU A 175 9.59 -7.72 15.57
C GLU A 175 10.60 -8.81 15.19
N GLY A 176 11.49 -8.50 14.25
CA GLY A 176 12.48 -9.43 13.70
C GLY A 176 11.92 -10.41 12.66
N ALA A 177 10.61 -10.45 12.43
CA ALA A 177 9.98 -11.40 11.51
C ALA A 177 9.80 -10.86 10.08
N ALA A 178 10.28 -9.65 9.77
CA ALA A 178 10.10 -9.02 8.47
C ALA A 178 10.63 -9.85 7.31
N SER A 179 11.86 -10.38 7.41
CA SER A 179 12.46 -11.20 6.34
C SER A 179 11.64 -12.46 6.07
N ALA A 180 11.24 -13.20 7.11
CA ALA A 180 10.42 -14.39 6.96
C ALA A 180 9.03 -14.08 6.39
N PHE A 181 8.44 -12.94 6.75
CA PHE A 181 7.16 -12.47 6.23
C PHE A 181 7.23 -12.07 4.75
N LEU A 182 8.29 -11.36 4.35
CA LEU A 182 8.48 -10.87 2.98
C LEU A 182 8.92 -11.97 2.02
N ALA A 183 9.71 -12.95 2.48
CA ALA A 183 10.30 -13.98 1.66
C ALA A 183 9.36 -14.66 0.63
N PRO A 184 8.11 -15.06 0.97
CA PRO A 184 7.21 -15.69 0.01
C PRO A 184 6.51 -14.71 -0.94
N LEU A 185 6.58 -13.39 -0.70
CA LEU A 185 5.89 -12.41 -1.55
C LEU A 185 6.57 -12.30 -2.91
N SER A 186 5.77 -11.99 -3.94
CA SER A 186 6.29 -11.79 -5.28
C SER A 186 7.19 -10.55 -5.37
N VAL A 187 8.22 -10.59 -6.22
CA VAL A 187 9.04 -9.40 -6.54
C VAL A 187 8.21 -8.24 -7.10
N ALA A 188 7.01 -8.49 -7.63
CA ALA A 188 6.07 -7.45 -8.03
C ALA A 188 5.62 -6.54 -6.86
N ALA A 189 5.77 -7.01 -5.61
CA ALA A 189 5.46 -6.24 -4.40
C ALA A 189 6.39 -5.03 -4.20
N LEU A 190 7.60 -5.04 -4.79
CA LEU A 190 8.50 -3.88 -4.82
C LEU A 190 7.90 -2.69 -5.60
N GLY A 191 6.87 -2.97 -6.41
CA GLY A 191 6.31 -2.01 -7.36
C GLY A 191 7.31 -1.64 -8.45
N ASP A 192 6.93 -0.67 -9.27
CA ASP A 192 7.83 -0.03 -10.22
C ASP A 192 8.03 1.41 -9.73
N PRO A 193 9.05 1.68 -8.87
CA PRO A 193 9.27 3.02 -8.33
C PRO A 193 9.47 4.07 -9.42
N ASP A 194 9.94 3.63 -10.59
CA ASP A 194 9.95 4.40 -11.84
C ASP A 194 9.32 3.53 -12.93
N PRO A 195 8.17 3.92 -13.49
CA PRO A 195 7.53 3.20 -14.59
C PRO A 195 8.51 3.02 -15.75
N GLY A 196 8.83 1.77 -16.08
CA GLY A 196 9.79 1.43 -17.16
C GLY A 196 11.20 1.10 -16.69
N SER A 197 11.45 1.01 -15.37
CA SER A 197 12.72 0.52 -14.85
C SER A 197 13.01 -0.94 -15.25
N GLY A 198 11.94 -1.71 -15.52
CA GLY A 198 12.03 -3.10 -15.98
C GLY A 198 12.68 -4.04 -14.96
N ILE A 199 12.84 -3.62 -13.69
CA ILE A 199 13.56 -4.41 -12.69
C ILE A 199 12.79 -5.69 -12.34
N VAL A 200 11.47 -5.59 -12.20
CA VAL A 200 10.60 -6.75 -11.96
C VAL A 200 10.65 -7.70 -13.15
N ASP A 201 10.59 -7.19 -14.38
CA ASP A 201 10.69 -7.98 -15.61
C ASP A 201 12.08 -8.63 -15.77
N LEU A 202 13.13 -7.93 -15.38
CA LEU A 202 14.49 -8.46 -15.38
C LEU A 202 14.64 -9.56 -14.33
N LEU A 203 14.16 -9.37 -13.11
CA LEU A 203 14.16 -10.41 -12.07
C LEU A 203 13.37 -11.65 -12.53
N ALA A 204 12.20 -11.45 -13.14
CA ALA A 204 11.41 -12.54 -13.72
C ALA A 204 12.17 -13.31 -14.81
N ARG A 205 12.88 -12.61 -15.72
CA ARG A 205 13.75 -13.24 -16.75
C ARG A 205 14.94 -13.98 -16.16
N LEU A 206 15.38 -13.61 -14.96
CA LEU A 206 16.42 -14.31 -14.20
C LEU A 206 15.86 -15.48 -13.36
N GLY A 207 14.56 -15.77 -13.45
CA GLY A 207 13.90 -16.82 -12.67
C GLY A 207 13.59 -16.43 -11.22
N ILE A 208 13.76 -15.17 -10.86
CA ILE A 208 13.58 -14.66 -9.49
C ILE A 208 12.18 -14.10 -9.36
N GLN A 209 11.30 -14.86 -8.71
CA GLN A 209 9.89 -14.52 -8.59
C GLN A 209 9.49 -14.04 -7.20
N THR A 210 10.31 -14.30 -6.17
CA THR A 210 10.00 -13.95 -4.77
C THR A 210 11.03 -13.00 -4.17
N LEU A 211 10.60 -12.21 -3.18
CA LEU A 211 11.49 -11.31 -2.43
C LEU A 211 12.60 -12.08 -1.72
N GLY A 212 12.30 -13.25 -1.15
CA GLY A 212 13.32 -14.07 -0.49
C GLY A 212 14.40 -14.54 -1.47
N ALA A 213 14.02 -14.93 -2.69
CA ALA A 213 14.98 -15.30 -3.72
C ALA A 213 15.83 -14.10 -4.18
N PHE A 214 15.23 -12.89 -4.22
CA PHE A 214 15.96 -11.67 -4.56
C PHE A 214 16.94 -11.25 -3.45
N ALA A 215 16.50 -11.30 -2.19
CA ALA A 215 17.33 -11.04 -1.01
C ALA A 215 18.52 -12.00 -0.90
N ALA A 216 18.33 -13.26 -1.30
CA ALA A 216 19.39 -14.28 -1.32
C ALA A 216 20.45 -14.07 -2.41
N MET A 217 20.24 -13.17 -3.38
CA MET A 217 21.26 -12.87 -4.38
C MET A 217 22.51 -12.24 -3.74
N PRO A 218 23.73 -12.55 -4.23
CA PRO A 218 24.93 -11.81 -3.86
C PRO A 218 24.80 -10.33 -4.23
N GLU A 219 25.17 -9.44 -3.31
CA GLU A 219 25.00 -7.99 -3.49
C GLU A 219 25.82 -7.48 -4.68
N GLU A 220 27.03 -8.00 -4.89
CA GLU A 220 27.91 -7.65 -6.01
C GLU A 220 27.23 -7.94 -7.34
N ARG A 221 26.61 -9.11 -7.47
CA ARG A 221 25.86 -9.50 -8.67
C ARG A 221 24.64 -8.62 -8.91
N VAL A 222 23.96 -8.22 -7.84
CA VAL A 222 22.84 -7.27 -7.93
C VAL A 222 23.34 -5.90 -8.38
N ARG A 223 24.44 -5.41 -7.82
CA ARG A 223 25.06 -4.15 -8.20
C ARG A 223 25.50 -4.14 -9.67
N GLU A 224 26.17 -5.19 -10.13
CA GLU A 224 26.63 -5.31 -11.52
C GLU A 224 25.49 -5.23 -12.54
N ARG A 225 24.32 -5.81 -12.22
CA ARG A 225 23.19 -5.92 -13.16
C ARG A 225 22.14 -4.83 -13.02
N LEU A 226 21.93 -4.36 -11.79
CA LEU A 226 20.82 -3.47 -11.42
C LEU A 226 21.30 -2.15 -10.79
N GLY A 227 22.62 -1.98 -10.63
CA GLY A 227 23.23 -0.83 -9.99
C GLY A 227 22.89 -0.71 -8.50
N GLU A 228 23.19 0.46 -7.94
CA GLU A 228 22.86 0.82 -6.56
C GLU A 228 21.36 0.78 -6.27
N ARG A 229 20.53 0.98 -7.30
CA ARG A 229 19.08 0.81 -7.18
C ARG A 229 18.71 -0.63 -6.83
N GLY A 230 19.30 -1.60 -7.51
CA GLY A 230 19.07 -3.01 -7.21
C GLY A 230 19.49 -3.35 -5.79
N VAL A 231 20.63 -2.82 -5.33
CA VAL A 231 21.11 -3.03 -3.96
C VAL A 231 20.11 -2.48 -2.94
N ARG A 232 19.57 -1.28 -3.17
CA ARG A 232 18.53 -0.70 -2.30
C ARG A 232 17.25 -1.53 -2.27
N LEU A 233 16.79 -2.03 -3.42
CA LEU A 233 15.59 -2.88 -3.48
C LEU A 233 15.83 -4.25 -2.85
N ARG A 234 17.04 -4.80 -2.98
CA ARG A 234 17.45 -6.04 -2.31
C ARG A 234 17.41 -5.87 -0.79
N ALA A 235 17.84 -4.72 -0.28
CA ALA A 235 17.80 -4.42 1.15
C ALA A 235 16.37 -4.27 1.71
N LEU A 236 15.37 -4.07 0.85
CA LEU A 236 13.94 -4.05 1.23
C LEU A 236 13.29 -5.44 1.18
N ALA A 237 13.89 -6.39 0.47
CA ALA A 237 13.36 -7.74 0.23
C ALA A 237 13.79 -8.72 1.34
#